data_AF-A0A7C6HCJ0-F1
#
_entry.id   AF-A0A7C6HCJ0-F1
#
_cell.length_a   1.000
_cell.length_b   1.000
_cell.length_c   1.000
_cell.angle_alpha   90.00
_cell.angle_beta   90.00
_cell.angle_gamma   90.00
#
_symmetry.space_group_name_H-M   'P 1'
#
loop_
_entity.id
_entity.type
_entity.pdbx_description
1 polymer ?
#
loop_
_entity_poly.entity_id
_entity_poly.type
_entity_poly.pdbx_seq_one_letter_code
_entity_poly.pdbx_strand_id
1 'polypeptide(L)' 'MSSLSIRYCKNCSKPFNYKVSPYCPKCILAIDEAFEKCRNYLEKNRLATIKELSEETEVNEK' A
#
# COMPACT_ATOMS: atom_id res chain seq x y z
N MET A 1 12.32 24.14 -18.04
CA MET A 1 11.10 23.36 -18.38
C MET A 1 11.10 22.10 -17.55
N SER A 2 10.19 21.99 -16.59
CA SER A 2 10.11 20.81 -15.72
C SER A 2 9.44 19.67 -16.50
N SER A 3 10.24 18.72 -16.98
CA SER A 3 9.77 17.55 -17.73
C SER A 3 8.98 16.61 -16.81
N LEU A 4 7.65 16.70 -16.85
CA LEU A 4 6.74 15.80 -16.15
C LEU A 4 6.72 14.44 -16.87
N SER A 5 7.28 13.40 -16.25
CA SER A 5 7.23 12.05 -16.79
C SER A 5 5.93 11.38 -16.36
N ILE A 6 4.91 11.35 -17.22
CA ILE A 6 3.66 10.66 -16.91
C ILE A 6 3.83 9.17 -17.20
N ARG A 7 3.59 8.32 -16.19
CA ARG A 7 3.59 6.86 -16.34
C ARG A 7 2.31 6.27 -15.76
N TYR A 8 2.04 5.00 -16.06
CA TYR A 8 0.94 4.25 -15.49
C TYR A 8 1.39 3.52 -14.21
N CYS A 9 0.59 3.61 -13.15
CA CYS A 9 0.84 2.90 -11.89
C CYS A 9 0.75 1.39 -12.11
N LYS A 10 1.72 0.62 -11.62
CA LYS A 10 1.68 -0.85 -11.76
C LYS A 10 0.55 -1.53 -10.97
N ASN A 11 0.04 -0.89 -9.92
CA ASN A 11 -1.02 -1.44 -9.07
C ASN A 11 -2.43 -1.12 -9.60
N CYS A 12 -2.71 0.16 -9.90
CA CYS A 12 -4.05 0.58 -10.31
C CYS A 12 -4.20 0.97 -11.79
N SER A 13 -3.12 0.89 -12.58
CA SER A 13 -3.08 1.28 -14.00
C SER A 13 -3.54 2.72 -14.29
N LYS A 14 -3.53 3.61 -13.29
CA LYS A 14 -3.87 5.03 -13.47
C LYS A 14 -2.63 5.84 -13.87
N PRO A 15 -2.77 6.85 -14.76
CA PRO A 15 -1.68 7.76 -15.08
C PRO A 15 -1.31 8.59 -13.85
N PHE A 16 -0.01 8.72 -13.58
CA PHE A 16 0.52 9.52 -12.50
C PHE A 16 1.85 10.16 -12.90
N ASN A 17 2.24 11.21 -12.19
CA ASN A 17 3.56 11.82 -12.36
C ASN A 17 4.61 10.91 -11.73
N TYR A 18 5.41 10.28 -12.57
CA TYR A 18 6.50 9.39 -12.17
C TYR A 18 7.57 10.18 -11.43
N LYS A 19 7.88 9.72 -10.23
CA LYS A 19 8.97 10.22 -9.40
C LYS A 19 9.98 9.10 -9.20
N VAL A 20 10.08 8.57 -7.98
CA VAL A 20 11.02 7.50 -7.59
C VAL A 20 10.35 6.12 -7.60
N SER A 21 9.03 6.06 -7.40
CA SER A 21 8.26 4.81 -7.28
C SER A 21 7.44 4.53 -8.54
N PRO A 22 7.29 3.25 -8.95
CA PRO A 22 6.38 2.83 -10.03
C PRO A 22 4.89 2.86 -9.62
N TYR A 23 4.58 3.23 -8.37
CA TYR A 23 3.23 3.34 -7.85
C TYR A 23 2.79 4.79 -7.75
N CYS A 24 1.50 5.04 -8.01
CA CYS A 24 0.92 6.36 -7.80
C CYS A 24 0.82 6.68 -6.29
N PRO A 25 0.82 7.97 -5.91
CA PRO A 25 0.75 8.37 -4.50
C PRO A 25 -0.46 7.78 -3.77
N LYS A 26 -1.59 7.60 -4.45
CA LYS A 26 -2.78 6.97 -3.87
C LYS A 26 -2.55 5.50 -3.49
N CYS A 27 -1.85 4.75 -4.32
CA CYS A 27 -1.53 3.35 -4.03
C CYS A 27 -0.52 3.24 -2.89
N ILE A 28 0.47 4.13 -2.86
CA ILE A 28 1.46 4.17 -1.76
C ILE A 28 0.76 4.45 -0.43
N LEU A 29 -0.11 5.47 -0.38
CA LEU A 29 -0.88 5.78 0.82
C LEU A 29 -1.75 4.61 1.30
N ALA A 30 -2.41 3.90 0.38
CA ALA A 30 -3.21 2.73 0.74
C ALA A 30 -2.35 1.58 1.33
N ILE A 31 -1.12 1.41 0.81
CA ILE A 31 -0.16 0.44 1.33
C ILE A 31 0.32 0.86 2.73
N ASP A 32 0.64 2.14 2.91
CA ASP A 32 1.08 2.67 4.21
C ASP A 32 -0.02 2.53 5.27
N GLU A 33 -1.28 2.85 4.93
CA GLU A 33 -2.44 2.66 5.82
C GLU A 33 -2.64 1.18 6.18
N ALA A 34 -2.52 0.28 5.21
CA ALA A 34 -2.58 -1.16 5.45
C ALA A 34 -1.44 -1.61 6.38
N PHE A 35 -0.22 -1.14 6.16
CA PHE A 35 0.94 -1.44 7.00
C PHE A 35 0.75 -0.95 8.43
N GLU A 36 0.23 0.26 8.63
CA GLU A 36 -0.10 0.76 9.97
C GLU A 36 -1.16 -0.09 10.66
N LYS A 37 -2.23 -0.49 9.95
CA LYS A 37 -3.25 -1.38 10.51
C LYS A 37 -2.66 -2.72 10.94
N CYS A 38 -1.87 -3.36 10.08
CA CYS A 38 -1.20 -4.61 10.39
C CYS A 38 -0.25 -4.46 11.58
N ARG A 39 0.55 -3.39 11.61
CA ARG A 39 1.49 -3.11 12.70
C ARG A 39 0.76 -2.90 14.03
N ASN A 40 -0.28 -2.07 14.04
CA ASN A 40 -1.09 -1.80 15.22
C ASN A 40 -1.77 -3.08 15.74
N TYR A 41 -2.21 -3.95 14.83
CA TYR A 41 -2.79 -5.23 15.20
C TYR A 41 -1.75 -6.18 15.81
N LEU A 42 -0.57 -6.29 15.22
CA LEU A 42 0.54 -7.09 15.74
C LEU A 42 1.06 -6.59 17.10
N GLU A 43 1.07 -5.27 17.33
CA GLU A 43 1.47 -4.72 18.63
C GLU A 43 0.48 -5.09 19.74
N LYS A 44 -0.82 -5.08 19.44
CA LYS A 44 -1.87 -5.49 20.39
C LYS A 44 -1.91 -7.02 20.56
N ASN A 45 -1.67 -7.76 19.48
CA ASN A 45 -1.74 -9.21 19.43
C ASN A 45 -0.37 -9.79 19.03
N ARG A 46 0.57 -9.80 19.98
CA ARG A 46 1.96 -10.26 19.78
C ARG A 46 2.10 -11.72 19.31
N LEU A 47 1.04 -12.52 19.44
CA LEU A 47 0.97 -13.93 19.02
C LEU A 47 0.00 -14.15 17.85
N ALA A 48 -0.51 -13.07 17.24
CA ALA A 48 -1.41 -13.19 16.10
C ALA A 48 -0.72 -13.94 14.96
N THR A 49 -1.42 -14.94 14.44
CA THR A 49 -1.00 -15.68 13.27
C THR A 49 -1.25 -14.88 11.99
N ILE A 50 -0.56 -15.23 10.90
CA ILE A 50 -0.74 -14.60 9.59
C ILE A 50 -2.20 -14.70 9.12
N LYS A 51 -2.93 -15.77 9.51
CA LYS A 51 -4.36 -15.92 9.24
C LYS A 51 -5.20 -14.87 9.94
N GLU A 52 -5.06 -14.74 11.26
CA GLU A 52 -5.82 -13.76 12.05
C GLU A 52 -5.54 -12.33 11.60
N LEU A 53 -4.28 -12.03 11.27
CA LEU A 53 -3.91 -10.73 10.72
C LEU A 53 -4.58 -10.49 9.37
N SER A 54 -4.59 -11.48 8.47
CA SER A 54 -5.23 -11.34 7.16
C SER A 54 -6.76 -11.21 7.26
N GLU A 55 -7.38 -11.92 8.19
CA GLU A 55 -8.83 -11.87 8.45
C GLU A 55 -9.23 -10.52 9.03
N GLU A 56 -8.50 -10.02 10.02
CA GLU A 56 -8.87 -8.78 10.72
C GLU A 56 -8.49 -7.52 9.95
N THR A 57 -7.38 -7.54 9.20
CA THR A 57 -6.93 -6.34 8.50
C THR A 57 -7.63 -6.15 7.15
N GLU A 58 -8.31 -7.19 6.63
CA GLU A 58 -8.95 -7.24 5.31
C GLU A 58 -8.06 -6.66 4.20
N VAL A 59 -6.73 -6.71 4.37
CA VAL A 59 -5.78 -6.17 3.41
C VAL A 59 -5.75 -7.13 2.24
N ASN A 60 -6.40 -6.72 1.16
CA ASN A 60 -6.59 -7.55 -0.02
C ASN A 60 -5.23 -7.83 -0.70
N GLU A 61 -4.88 -9.12 -0.82
CA GLU A 61 -3.74 -9.64 -1.58
C GLU A 61 -3.98 -9.48 -3.10
N LYS A 62 -4.12 -8.25 -3.59
CA LYS A 62 -4.20 -8.01 -5.04
C LYS A 62 -2.85 -7.75 -5.67
#